data_AF-X1JLK7-F1
#
_entry.id   AF-X1JLK7-F1
#
_cell.length_a   1.000
_cell.length_b   1.000
_cell.length_c   1.000
_cell.angle_alpha   90.00
_cell.angle_beta   90.00
_cell.angle_gamma   90.00
#
_symmetry.space_group_name_H-M   'P 1'
#
loop_
_entity.id
_entity.type
_entity.pdbx_description
1 polymer ?
#
loop_
_entity_poly.entity_id
_entity_poly.type
_entity_poly.pdbx_seq_one_letter_code
_entity_poly.pdbx_strand_id
1 'polypeptide(L)'
;SLAEKEQSLIQITVQLEEMKSELSAFKLPEIGPVERFQREERVICPMCGETAIKEIDDKTKVQYYSGTKAIYAKKKICKKCGYEF
;
A
#
# COMPACT_ATOMS: atom_id res chain seq x y z
N SER A 1 -11.48 1.78 -44.66
CA SER A 1 -11.20 0.50 -45.32
C SER A 1 -10.63 -0.49 -44.32
N LEU A 2 -10.89 -1.79 -44.47
CA LEU A 2 -10.30 -2.84 -43.63
C LEU A 2 -8.76 -2.75 -43.62
N ALA A 3 -8.18 -2.43 -44.77
CA ALA A 3 -6.74 -2.26 -44.97
C ALA A 3 -6.13 -1.11 -44.14
N GLU A 4 -6.85 0.00 -43.94
CA GLU A 4 -6.36 1.13 -43.12
C GLU A 4 -6.33 0.77 -41.63
N LYS A 5 -7.29 -0.06 -41.19
CA LYS A 5 -7.30 -0.58 -39.82
C LYS A 5 -6.19 -1.60 -39.60
N GLU A 6 -5.93 -2.48 -40.58
CA GLU A 6 -4.81 -3.42 -40.53
C GLU A 6 -3.46 -2.70 -40.46
N GLN A 7 -3.26 -1.64 -41.26
CA GLN A 7 -2.08 -0.79 -41.18
C GLN A 7 -1.94 -0.10 -39.82
N SER A 8 -3.05 0.41 -39.27
CA SER A 8 -3.06 1.03 -37.95
C SER A 8 -2.71 0.03 -36.83
N LEU A 9 -3.20 -1.20 -36.92
CA LEU A 9 -2.89 -2.27 -35.95
C LEU A 9 -1.40 -2.63 -35.99
N ILE A 10 -0.82 -2.76 -37.18
CA ILE A 10 0.61 -3.02 -37.35
C ILE A 10 1.41 -1.88 -36.70
N GLN A 11 1.06 -0.63 -36.97
CA GLN A 11 1.73 0.53 -36.40
C GLN A 11 1.65 0.57 -34.87
N ILE A 12 0.46 0.33 -34.29
CA ILE A 12 0.27 0.28 -32.82
C ILE A 12 1.10 -0.85 -32.20
N THR A 13 1.19 -1.99 -32.87
CA THR A 13 1.94 -3.15 -32.36
C THR A 13 3.43 -2.84 -32.28
N VAL A 14 3.98 -2.19 -33.31
CA VAL A 14 5.38 -1.72 -33.31
C VAL A 14 5.62 -0.74 -32.17
N GLN A 15 4.74 0.25 -32.00
CA GLN A 15 4.86 1.23 -30.92
C GLN A 15 4.77 0.57 -29.53
N LEU A 16 3.91 -0.43 -29.35
CA LEU A 16 3.81 -1.18 -28.09
C LEU A 16 5.09 -1.96 -27.78
N GLU A 17 5.72 -2.56 -28.78
CA GLU A 17 6.99 -3.27 -28.61
C GLU A 17 8.13 -2.31 -28.24
N GLU A 18 8.20 -1.15 -28.90
CA GLU A 18 9.16 -0.10 -28.59
C GLU A 18 8.98 0.41 -27.15
N MET A 19 7.78 0.83 -26.78
CA MET A 19 7.48 1.33 -25.42
C MET A 19 7.73 0.26 -24.35
N LYS A 20 7.43 -1.02 -24.64
CA LYS A 20 7.73 -2.13 -23.74
C LYS A 20 9.24 -2.32 -23.57
N SER A 21 10.01 -2.19 -24.65
CA SER A 21 11.46 -2.31 -24.61
C SER A 21 12.08 -1.20 -23.74
N GLU A 22 11.62 0.04 -23.90
CA GLU A 22 12.03 1.18 -23.08
C GLU A 22 11.69 0.97 -21.60
N LEU A 23 10.44 0.57 -21.29
CA LEU A 23 10.01 0.30 -19.92
C LEU A 23 10.82 -0.84 -19.28
N SER A 24 11.22 -1.83 -20.07
CA SER A 24 12.05 -2.95 -19.61
C SER A 24 13.51 -2.54 -19.33
N ALA A 25 14.00 -1.46 -19.95
CA ALA A 25 15.30 -0.88 -19.64
C ALA A 25 15.25 -0.05 -18.34
N PHE A 26 14.10 0.52 -17.97
CA PHE A 26 13.86 1.20 -16.70
C PHE A 26 13.50 0.25 -15.55
N LYS A 27 13.90 -1.02 -15.61
CA LYS A 27 13.78 -1.92 -14.45
C LYS A 27 14.50 -1.27 -13.27
N LEU A 28 13.70 -0.92 -12.25
CA LEU A 28 14.25 -0.45 -10.99
C LEU A 28 15.23 -1.52 -10.49
N PRO A 29 16.35 -1.12 -9.86
CA PRO A 29 17.21 -2.09 -9.19
C PRO A 29 16.33 -3.00 -8.34
N GLU A 30 16.59 -4.31 -8.38
CA GLU A 30 15.97 -5.24 -7.44
C GLU A 30 16.43 -4.82 -6.04
N ILE A 31 15.64 -3.95 -5.43
CA ILE A 31 15.72 -3.69 -4.01
C ILE A 31 15.39 -5.06 -3.43
N GLY A 32 16.41 -5.77 -2.94
CA GLY A 32 16.24 -7.01 -2.18
C GLY A 32 15.15 -6.82 -1.12
N PRO A 33 14.57 -7.91 -0.57
CA PRO A 33 13.38 -7.85 0.28
C PRO A 33 13.51 -6.66 1.19
N VAL A 34 12.71 -5.61 0.91
CA VAL A 34 12.85 -4.31 1.53
C VAL A 34 12.78 -4.63 3.02
N GLU A 35 13.94 -4.66 3.69
CA GLU A 35 13.96 -4.54 5.14
C GLU A 35 13.12 -3.31 5.32
N ARG A 36 11.93 -3.53 5.91
CA ARG A 36 10.92 -2.52 6.06
C ARG A 36 11.59 -1.45 6.90
N PHE A 37 12.28 -0.52 6.24
CA PHE A 37 12.44 0.82 6.70
C PHE A 37 10.99 1.17 7.00
N GLN A 38 10.68 1.19 8.28
CA GLN A 38 9.42 1.63 8.80
C GLN A 38 9.35 3.09 8.40
N ARG A 39 9.08 3.38 7.12
CA ARG A 39 8.23 4.50 6.79
C ARG A 39 7.08 4.27 7.74
N GLU A 40 6.88 5.17 8.68
CA GLU A 40 5.59 5.27 9.33
C GLU A 40 4.61 5.49 8.18
N GLU A 41 4.13 4.38 7.60
CA GLU A 41 3.08 4.38 6.61
C GLU A 41 1.98 5.13 7.31
N ARG A 42 1.72 6.34 6.80
CA ARG A 42 0.73 7.23 7.38
C ARG A 42 -0.54 6.42 7.47
N VAL A 43 -0.95 6.07 8.69
CA VAL A 43 -2.11 5.20 8.86
C VAL A 43 -3.31 6.02 8.41
N ILE A 44 -3.97 5.55 7.36
CA ILE A 44 -5.17 6.19 6.81
C ILE A 44 -6.39 5.46 7.36
N CYS A 45 -7.37 6.21 7.84
CA CYS A 45 -8.65 5.63 8.25
C CYS A 45 -9.35 5.01 7.03
N PRO A 46 -9.71 3.71 7.06
CA PRO A 46 -10.37 3.06 5.93
C PRO A 46 -11.80 3.58 5.68
N MET A 47 -12.41 4.23 6.68
CA MET A 47 -13.78 4.75 6.58
C MET A 47 -13.86 6.19 6.04
N CYS A 48 -12.86 7.04 6.29
CA CYS A 48 -12.95 8.47 5.94
C CYS A 48 -11.70 9.07 5.29
N GLY A 49 -10.63 8.29 5.11
CA GLY A 49 -9.39 8.76 4.48
C GLY A 49 -8.54 9.69 5.35
N GLU A 50 -8.93 9.92 6.61
CA GLU A 50 -8.20 10.82 7.51
C GLU A 50 -6.93 10.16 8.07
N THR A 51 -5.88 10.95 8.27
CA THR A 51 -4.58 10.47 8.82
C THR A 51 -4.44 10.69 10.33
N ALA A 52 -5.38 11.43 10.93
CA ALA A 52 -5.44 11.68 12.36
C ALA A 52 -5.93 10.43 13.12
N ILE A 53 -5.03 9.47 13.34
CA ILE A 53 -5.28 8.23 14.06
C ILE A 53 -4.70 8.29 15.47
N LYS A 54 -5.43 7.79 16.47
CA LYS A 54 -4.98 7.62 17.86
C LYS A 54 -4.80 6.14 18.14
N GLU A 55 -3.65 5.76 18.67
CA GLU A 55 -3.46 4.42 19.25
C GLU A 55 -3.90 4.42 20.71
N ILE A 56 -4.70 3.43 21.10
CA ILE A 56 -5.10 3.19 22.49
C ILE A 56 -4.96 1.72 22.85
N ASP A 57 -4.74 1.46 24.14
CA ASP A 57 -4.68 0.11 24.69
C ASP A 57 -6.08 -0.50 24.82
N ASP A 58 -6.28 -1.66 24.22
CA ASP A 58 -7.47 -2.47 24.34
C ASP A 58 -7.42 -3.33 25.60
N LYS A 59 -8.03 -2.80 26.67
CA LYS A 59 -8.10 -3.48 27.96
C LYS A 59 -8.89 -4.80 27.95
N THR A 60 -9.63 -5.10 26.88
CA THR A 60 -10.35 -6.36 26.73
C THR A 60 -9.44 -7.50 26.27
N LYS A 61 -8.28 -7.16 25.67
CA LYS A 61 -7.36 -8.14 25.09
C LYS A 61 -5.96 -7.98 25.66
N VAL A 62 -5.64 -8.82 26.63
CA VAL A 62 -4.27 -8.94 27.17
C VAL A 62 -3.43 -9.74 26.16
N GLN A 63 -2.34 -9.14 25.65
CA GLN A 63 -1.38 -9.88 24.81
C GLN A 63 -0.49 -10.76 25.67
N TYR A 64 0.09 -10.21 26.73
CA TYR A 64 1.05 -10.90 27.58
C TYR A 64 1.14 -10.23 28.95
N TYR A 65 1.53 -11.00 29.96
CA TYR A 65 1.80 -10.48 31.30
C TYR A 65 3.31 -10.30 31.48
N SER A 66 3.77 -9.06 31.60
CA SER A 66 5.14 -8.77 31.99
C SER A 66 5.21 -8.68 33.51
N GLY A 67 5.51 -9.81 34.15
CA GLY A 67 5.43 -9.94 35.61
C GLY A 67 4.00 -9.76 36.13
N THR A 68 3.78 -8.76 37.00
CA THR A 68 2.46 -8.43 37.55
C THR A 68 1.67 -7.42 36.70
N LYS A 69 2.24 -6.92 35.60
CA LYS A 69 1.58 -5.93 34.72
C LYS A 69 1.06 -6.59 33.45
N ALA A 70 -0.23 -6.43 33.17
CA ALA A 70 -0.83 -6.83 31.91
C ALA A 70 -0.44 -5.84 30.81
N ILE A 71 0.10 -6.36 29.70
CA ILE A 71 0.31 -5.61 28.47
C ILE A 71 -0.86 -5.89 27.54
N TYR A 72 -1.57 -4.83 27.18
CA TYR A 72 -2.76 -4.88 26.35
C TYR A 72 -2.41 -4.74 24.87
N ALA A 73 -3.24 -5.32 24.00
CA ALA A 73 -3.15 -5.08 22.57
C ALA A 73 -3.42 -3.59 22.27
N LYS A 74 -2.72 -3.02 21.30
CA LYS A 74 -3.04 -1.66 20.81
C LYS A 74 -4.11 -1.76 19.73
N LYS A 75 -5.08 -0.85 19.76
CA LYS A 75 -6.06 -0.61 18.70
C LYS A 75 -5.96 0.82 18.19
N LYS A 76 -6.34 1.05 16.94
CA LYS A 76 -6.27 2.36 16.28
C LYS A 76 -7.67 2.95 16.16
N ILE A 77 -7.82 4.21 16.50
CA ILE A 77 -9.09 4.93 16.43
C ILE A 77 -8.92 6.19 15.59
N CYS A 78 -9.78 6.36 14.58
CA CYS A 78 -9.83 7.60 13.83
C CYS A 78 -10.40 8.74 14.68
N LYS A 79 -9.67 9.86 14.81
CA LYS A 79 -10.14 11.03 15.58
C LYS A 79 -11.33 11.76 14.93
N LYS A 80 -11.57 11.54 13.64
CA LYS A 80 -12.63 12.23 12.88
C LYS A 80 -13.96 11.48 12.90
N CYS A 81 -13.96 10.21 12.50
CA CYS A 81 -15.19 9.41 12.43
C CYS A 81 -15.37 8.45 13.62
N GLY A 82 -14.36 8.29 14.48
CA GLY A 82 -14.42 7.39 15.64
C GLY A 82 -14.25 5.90 15.30
N TYR A 83 -14.01 5.55 14.03
CA TYR A 83 -13.86 4.16 13.62
C TYR A 83 -12.62 3.51 14.24
N GLU A 84 -12.81 2.32 14.80
CA GLU A 84 -11.78 1.51 15.45
C GLU A 84 -11.32 0.37 14.54
N PHE A 85 -10.00 0.17 14.40
CA PHE A 85 -9.40 -0.89 13.58
C PHE A 85 -8.00 -1.30 14.07
#